data_AF-A0A2A5D329-F1
#
_entry.id   AF-A0A2A5D329-F1
#
_cell.length_a   1.000
_cell.length_b   1.000
_cell.length_c   1.000
_cell.angle_alpha   90.00
_cell.angle_beta   90.00
_cell.angle_gamma   90.00
#
_symmetry.space_group_name_H-M   'P 1'
#
loop_
_entity.id
_entity.type
_entity.pdbx_description
1 polymer ?
#
loop_
_entity_poly.entity_id
_entity_poly.type
_entity_poly.pdbx_seq_one_letter_code
_entity_poly.pdbx_strand_id
1 'polypeptide(L)'
;MVFDSCFNIWYGRSNPGSYIISAAFMIEFRFPFILYFYIPLTLMWILWTVQSRKHTILPDTDNHLRARLLHKFDANRFNWKKRLMFLSLIALVFATSGPQIGVRLAPVDRKGVDLVFAIDVSTSMNAEDVKPSRLEKSKFEISQMIRQLKGDRVAIIVFAGSSHMYLPLTTDYEAARLFLDQIDTQMIPTQGTALSSALQTGLSAFTEDDSKYKVLVLVSDGEDHEGQAIDLAKQASGRGMIIHTVGVGTLSGSLIPIKGKKGIRSYKRDGSGKLITSIMNETILRDIANAGNGTYVRFDNKPANFRTIMAAIDSMEKRTLKSHIYSEYEDRYQSFAVLSIGLMLAGMLMPTRNKQEEEWRGRFVQ
;
A
#
# COMPACT_ATOMS: atom_id res chain seq x y z
N MET A 1 8.95 24.16 -19.34
CA MET A 1 9.33 25.51 -18.84
C MET A 1 8.43 26.67 -19.30
N VAL A 2 7.62 26.58 -20.36
CA VAL A 2 6.62 27.63 -20.70
C VAL A 2 5.18 27.26 -20.30
N PHE A 3 4.93 26.05 -19.79
CA PHE A 3 3.60 25.61 -19.32
C PHE A 3 3.44 25.51 -17.79
N ASP A 4 4.52 25.65 -17.01
CA ASP A 4 4.47 25.51 -15.54
C ASP A 4 3.98 26.79 -14.82
N SER A 5 4.08 27.95 -15.45
CA SER A 5 3.90 29.24 -14.75
C SER A 5 2.45 29.69 -14.54
N CYS A 6 1.46 29.02 -15.13
CA CYS A 6 0.04 29.32 -14.86
C CYS A 6 -0.55 28.53 -13.67
N PHE A 7 0.24 27.66 -13.03
CA PHE A 7 -0.29 26.63 -12.13
C PHE A 7 -0.49 27.09 -10.66
N ASN A 8 0.08 28.23 -10.25
CA ASN A 8 0.19 28.59 -8.83
C ASN A 8 -0.74 29.71 -8.31
N ILE A 9 -1.65 30.25 -9.14
CA ILE A 9 -2.45 31.44 -8.74
C ILE A 9 -3.86 31.08 -8.22
N TRP A 10 -4.30 29.82 -8.32
CA TRP A 10 -5.69 29.43 -8.00
C TRP A 10 -5.82 28.38 -6.87
N TYR A 11 -4.83 28.26 -5.98
CA TYR A 11 -4.81 27.26 -4.90
C TYR A 11 -5.06 27.86 -3.51
N GLY A 12 -5.97 28.84 -3.41
CA GLY A 12 -6.06 29.71 -2.23
C GLY A 12 -7.44 30.03 -1.68
N ARG A 13 -8.52 29.27 -1.98
CA ARG A 13 -9.76 29.21 -1.18
C ARG A 13 -10.87 28.39 -1.87
N SER A 14 -11.56 27.60 -1.05
CA SER A 14 -13.00 27.26 -1.12
C SER A 14 -13.48 25.94 -1.78
N ASN A 15 -14.23 25.20 -0.94
CA ASN A 15 -15.20 24.12 -1.16
C ASN A 15 -14.73 22.73 -1.66
N PRO A 16 -14.97 21.63 -0.91
CA PRO A 16 -14.62 20.26 -1.33
C PRO A 16 -15.29 19.80 -2.64
N GLY A 17 -16.36 20.48 -3.10
CA GLY A 17 -17.04 20.18 -4.37
C GLY A 17 -16.38 20.79 -5.63
N SER A 18 -15.53 21.81 -5.51
CA SER A 18 -14.87 22.45 -6.67
C SER A 18 -13.65 21.67 -7.15
N TYR A 19 -12.98 20.94 -6.25
CA TYR A 19 -11.81 20.11 -6.57
C TYR A 19 -12.16 18.90 -7.46
N ILE A 20 -13.36 18.34 -7.31
CA ILE A 20 -13.83 17.19 -8.09
C ILE A 20 -14.04 17.59 -9.56
N ILE A 21 -14.55 18.80 -9.80
CA ILE A 21 -14.82 19.30 -11.16
C ILE A 21 -13.51 19.67 -11.87
N SER A 22 -12.53 20.24 -11.14
CA SER A 22 -11.24 20.60 -11.71
C SER A 22 -10.34 19.39 -12.01
N ALA A 23 -10.39 18.33 -11.17
CA ALA A 23 -9.65 17.10 -11.41
C ALA A 23 -10.22 16.27 -12.58
N ALA A 24 -11.53 16.37 -12.85
CA ALA A 24 -12.18 15.68 -13.96
C ALA A 24 -11.75 16.19 -15.36
N PHE A 25 -11.18 17.40 -15.44
CA PHE A 25 -10.74 18.03 -16.69
C PHE A 25 -9.22 18.05 -16.88
N MET A 26 -8.45 17.39 -16.02
CA MET A 26 -7.01 17.23 -16.23
C MET A 26 -6.80 16.21 -17.36
N ILE A 27 -6.29 16.69 -18.50
CA ILE A 27 -5.88 15.86 -19.63
C ILE A 27 -4.36 15.71 -19.55
N GLU A 28 -3.91 14.49 -19.26
CA GLU A 28 -2.50 14.12 -19.36
C GLU A 28 -2.30 13.22 -20.57
N PHE A 29 -1.11 13.24 -21.16
CA PHE A 29 -0.78 12.37 -22.30
C PHE A 29 0.30 11.40 -21.88
N ARG A 30 0.03 10.09 -22.03
CA ARG A 30 1.02 9.05 -21.73
C ARG A 30 2.28 9.19 -22.59
N PHE A 31 2.11 9.65 -23.83
CA PHE A 31 3.20 9.84 -24.79
C PHE A 31 3.07 11.21 -25.48
N PRO A 32 3.47 12.32 -24.82
CA PRO A 32 3.27 13.67 -25.36
C PRO A 32 4.09 13.93 -26.63
N PHE A 33 5.22 13.24 -26.81
CA PHE A 33 6.08 13.36 -28.00
C PHE A 33 5.37 12.95 -29.29
N ILE A 34 4.33 12.10 -29.23
CA ILE A 34 3.57 11.67 -30.41
C ILE A 34 2.78 12.84 -31.01
N LEU A 35 2.45 13.85 -30.23
CA LEU A 35 1.77 15.05 -30.73
C LEU A 35 2.63 15.83 -31.74
N TYR A 36 3.96 15.67 -31.74
CA TYR A 36 4.82 16.29 -32.75
C TYR A 36 4.54 15.79 -34.18
N PHE A 37 3.90 14.62 -34.36
CA PHE A 37 3.46 14.15 -35.67
C PHE A 37 2.39 15.05 -36.32
N TYR A 38 1.74 15.96 -35.58
CA TYR A 38 0.87 16.97 -36.18
C TYR A 38 1.63 17.98 -37.05
N ILE A 39 2.91 18.22 -36.80
CA ILE A 39 3.72 19.15 -37.59
C ILE A 39 3.92 18.65 -39.03
N PRO A 40 4.46 17.42 -39.27
CA PRO A 40 4.55 16.91 -40.64
C PRO A 40 3.18 16.69 -41.28
N LEU A 41 2.15 16.37 -40.50
CA LEU A 41 0.79 16.17 -41.01
C LEU A 41 0.16 17.47 -41.54
N THR A 42 0.33 18.59 -40.81
CA THR A 42 -0.13 19.92 -41.26
C THR A 42 0.69 20.43 -42.44
N LEU A 43 2.01 20.19 -42.45
CA LEU A 43 2.87 20.50 -43.60
C LEU A 43 2.43 19.72 -44.84
N MET A 44 2.17 18.42 -44.71
CA MET A 44 1.64 17.58 -45.80
C MET A 44 0.30 18.12 -46.33
N TRP A 45 -0.60 18.58 -45.46
CA TRP A 45 -1.87 19.18 -45.86
C TRP A 45 -1.69 20.50 -46.60
N ILE A 46 -0.78 21.37 -46.13
CA ILE A 46 -0.46 22.64 -46.81
C ILE A 46 0.15 22.37 -48.18
N LEU A 47 1.14 21.49 -48.28
CA LEU A 47 1.75 21.11 -49.56
C LEU A 47 0.70 20.52 -50.51
N TRP A 48 -0.18 19.66 -50.00
CA TRP A 48 -1.25 19.07 -50.80
C TRP A 48 -2.23 20.13 -51.33
N THR A 49 -2.65 21.11 -50.51
CA THR A 49 -3.55 22.19 -50.96
C THR A 49 -2.90 23.12 -51.98
N VAL A 50 -1.62 23.47 -51.80
CA VAL A 50 -0.86 24.32 -52.74
C VAL A 50 -0.60 23.59 -54.04
N GLN A 51 -0.24 22.30 -54.00
CA GLN A 51 0.03 21.50 -55.19
C GLN A 51 -1.27 21.17 -55.95
N SER A 52 -2.37 20.95 -55.25
CA SER A 52 -3.69 20.74 -55.88
C SER A 52 -4.21 21.99 -56.61
N ARG A 53 -3.73 23.19 -56.28
CA ARG A 53 -4.02 24.42 -57.03
C ARG A 53 -3.18 24.55 -58.31
N LYS A 54 -2.04 23.85 -58.39
CA LYS A 54 -1.08 23.93 -59.51
C LYS A 54 -1.22 22.81 -60.54
N HIS A 55 -1.80 21.67 -60.15
CA HIS A 55 -1.95 20.50 -61.03
C HIS A 55 -3.37 20.38 -61.58
N THR A 56 -3.55 20.87 -62.80
CA THR A 56 -4.59 20.38 -63.70
C THR A 56 -4.27 18.92 -64.00
N ILE A 57 -5.09 17.97 -63.52
CA ILE A 57 -4.87 16.53 -63.72
C ILE A 57 -4.75 16.27 -65.24
N LEU A 58 -3.53 15.95 -65.71
CA LEU A 58 -3.12 15.78 -67.12
C LEU A 58 -3.05 17.10 -67.92
N PRO A 59 -1.93 17.85 -67.86
CA PRO A 59 -1.75 19.06 -68.65
C PRO A 59 -1.50 18.78 -70.15
N ASP A 60 -0.89 17.63 -70.50
CA ASP A 60 -0.45 17.27 -71.86
C ASP A 60 -1.35 16.21 -72.55
N THR A 61 -2.64 16.13 -72.20
CA THR A 61 -3.55 15.13 -72.79
C THR A 61 -4.69 15.79 -73.54
N ASP A 62 -4.93 15.28 -74.75
CA ASP A 62 -6.00 15.70 -75.65
C ASP A 62 -7.36 15.74 -74.92
N ASN A 63 -8.10 16.84 -75.06
CA ASN A 63 -9.31 17.13 -74.27
C ASN A 63 -10.37 16.00 -74.38
N HIS A 64 -10.41 15.30 -75.52
CA HIS A 64 -11.31 14.17 -75.76
C HIS A 64 -10.94 12.89 -74.99
N LEU A 65 -9.64 12.58 -74.86
CA LEU A 65 -9.16 11.43 -74.08
C LEU A 65 -9.37 11.67 -72.59
N ARG A 66 -9.12 12.91 -72.14
CA ARG A 66 -9.34 13.33 -70.75
C ARG A 66 -10.81 13.26 -70.34
N ALA A 67 -11.72 13.72 -71.20
CA ALA A 67 -13.16 13.62 -70.98
C ALA A 67 -13.62 12.16 -70.88
N ARG A 68 -13.10 11.25 -71.72
CA ARG A 68 -13.50 9.84 -71.74
C ARG A 68 -12.97 9.05 -70.54
N LEU A 69 -11.75 9.35 -70.08
CA LEU A 69 -11.12 8.72 -68.91
C LEU A 69 -11.71 9.21 -67.58
N LEU A 70 -12.09 10.49 -67.48
CA LEU A 70 -12.64 11.08 -66.27
C LEU A 70 -14.18 11.11 -66.21
N HIS A 71 -14.89 10.70 -67.28
CA HIS A 71 -16.36 10.72 -67.34
C HIS A 71 -17.03 9.97 -66.19
N LYS A 72 -16.40 8.91 -65.67
CA LYS A 72 -16.92 8.11 -64.55
C LYS A 72 -16.33 8.52 -63.20
N PHE A 73 -15.43 9.51 -63.14
CA PHE A 73 -14.73 9.92 -61.92
C PHE A 73 -15.41 11.13 -61.27
N ASP A 74 -15.89 10.95 -60.04
CA ASP A 74 -16.46 12.05 -59.26
C ASP A 74 -15.36 12.69 -58.41
N ALA A 75 -14.85 13.85 -58.85
CA ALA A 75 -13.81 14.58 -58.16
C ALA A 75 -14.23 15.03 -56.74
N ASN A 76 -15.52 15.26 -56.51
CA ASN A 76 -16.01 15.66 -55.18
C ASN A 76 -15.97 14.47 -54.22
N ARG A 77 -16.44 13.28 -54.62
CA ARG A 77 -16.34 12.06 -53.80
C ARG A 77 -14.90 11.67 -53.52
N PHE A 78 -14.01 11.83 -54.50
CA PHE A 78 -12.59 11.59 -54.31
C PHE A 78 -11.96 12.55 -53.28
N ASN A 79 -12.33 13.83 -53.31
CA ASN A 79 -11.88 14.80 -52.32
C ASN A 79 -12.45 14.52 -50.91
N TRP A 80 -13.71 14.07 -50.81
CA TRP A 80 -14.29 13.63 -49.54
C TRP A 80 -13.59 12.40 -48.96
N LYS A 81 -13.28 11.40 -49.79
CA LYS A 81 -12.49 10.23 -49.38
C LYS A 81 -11.13 10.64 -48.81
N LYS A 82 -10.42 11.58 -49.46
CA LYS A 82 -9.14 12.10 -48.95
C LYS A 82 -9.29 12.85 -47.62
N ARG A 83 -10.32 13.67 -47.48
CA ARG A 83 -10.61 14.40 -46.23
C ARG A 83 -10.89 13.44 -45.07
N LEU A 84 -11.68 12.39 -45.31
CA LEU A 84 -11.96 11.35 -44.31
C LEU A 84 -10.69 10.60 -43.88
N MET A 85 -9.85 10.20 -44.84
CA MET A 85 -8.56 9.56 -44.56
C MET A 85 -7.58 10.47 -43.80
N PHE A 86 -7.60 11.77 -44.08
CA PHE A 86 -6.79 12.73 -43.35
C PHE A 86 -7.30 12.93 -41.91
N LEU A 87 -8.61 13.02 -41.73
CA LEU A 87 -9.24 13.14 -40.42
C LEU A 87 -9.04 11.87 -39.56
N SER A 88 -9.06 10.69 -40.17
CA SER A 88 -8.74 9.44 -39.45
C SER A 88 -7.31 9.45 -38.94
N LEU A 89 -6.35 10.00 -39.70
CA LEU A 89 -4.95 10.09 -39.29
C LEU A 89 -4.74 11.09 -38.14
N ILE A 90 -5.46 12.21 -38.14
CA ILE A 90 -5.51 13.14 -36.99
C ILE A 90 -6.01 12.41 -35.75
N ALA A 91 -7.17 11.73 -35.85
CA ALA A 91 -7.74 10.98 -34.74
C ALA A 91 -6.82 9.85 -34.25
N LEU A 92 -6.06 9.23 -35.16
CA LEU A 92 -5.10 8.17 -34.82
C LEU A 92 -3.92 8.71 -34.01
N VAL A 93 -3.34 9.84 -34.43
CA VAL A 93 -2.24 10.50 -33.70
C VAL A 93 -2.71 10.88 -32.30
N PHE A 94 -3.93 11.42 -32.17
CA PHE A 94 -4.52 11.73 -30.87
C PHE A 94 -4.77 10.49 -30.00
N ALA A 95 -5.25 9.39 -30.57
CA ALA A 95 -5.43 8.16 -29.81
C ALA A 95 -4.08 7.59 -29.34
N THR A 96 -3.07 7.64 -30.19
CA THR A 96 -1.75 7.04 -29.92
C THR A 96 -0.96 7.82 -28.87
N SER A 97 -1.16 9.14 -28.75
CA SER A 97 -0.56 9.94 -27.67
C SER A 97 -1.06 9.55 -26.27
N GLY A 98 -2.11 8.71 -26.20
CA GLY A 98 -2.64 8.16 -24.96
C GLY A 98 -3.25 9.23 -24.06
N PRO A 99 -4.32 9.92 -24.50
CA PRO A 99 -5.04 10.88 -23.67
C PRO A 99 -5.63 10.17 -22.46
N GLN A 100 -5.20 10.61 -21.29
CA GLN A 100 -5.72 10.16 -20.01
C GLN A 100 -6.67 11.24 -19.52
N ILE A 101 -7.93 10.88 -19.32
CA ILE A 101 -9.01 11.82 -19.00
C ILE A 101 -9.70 11.31 -17.75
N GLY A 102 -9.57 12.11 -16.68
CA GLY A 102 -10.09 11.77 -15.36
C GLY A 102 -9.10 10.95 -14.54
N VAL A 103 -9.35 10.93 -13.23
CA VAL A 103 -8.59 10.18 -12.23
C VAL A 103 -9.46 9.06 -11.68
N ARG A 104 -8.96 7.82 -11.76
CA ARG A 104 -9.53 6.70 -11.04
C ARG A 104 -8.85 6.62 -9.68
N LEU A 105 -9.63 6.86 -8.63
CA LEU A 105 -9.18 6.66 -7.26
C LEU A 105 -9.20 5.15 -7.00
N ALA A 106 -8.03 4.51 -7.00
CA ALA A 106 -7.91 3.13 -6.58
C ALA A 106 -7.56 3.12 -5.08
N PRO A 107 -8.51 2.82 -4.17
CA PRO A 107 -8.16 2.64 -2.77
C PRO A 107 -7.32 1.37 -2.64
N VAL A 108 -6.05 1.53 -2.29
CA VAL A 108 -5.26 0.38 -1.81
C VAL A 108 -5.62 0.19 -0.35
N ASP A 109 -6.51 -0.76 -0.09
CA ASP A 109 -6.89 -1.17 1.25
C ASP A 109 -5.69 -1.83 1.93
N ARG A 110 -4.98 -1.08 2.77
CA ARG A 110 -3.95 -1.67 3.64
C ARG A 110 -4.67 -2.45 4.74
N LYS A 111 -4.40 -3.74 4.87
CA LYS A 111 -4.95 -4.57 5.95
C LYS A 111 -3.86 -4.91 6.96
N GLY A 112 -4.15 -4.82 8.25
CA GLY A 112 -3.22 -5.14 9.33
C GLY A 112 -3.91 -5.43 10.65
N VAL A 113 -3.15 -5.96 11.60
CA VAL A 113 -3.57 -6.11 13.01
C VAL A 113 -2.90 -5.06 13.89
N ASP A 114 -3.45 -4.86 15.08
CA ASP A 114 -2.78 -4.10 16.14
C ASP A 114 -2.02 -5.07 17.05
N LEU A 115 -0.70 -4.99 17.03
CA LEU A 115 0.18 -5.81 17.83
C LEU A 115 0.69 -5.02 19.04
N VAL A 116 0.53 -5.58 20.23
CA VAL A 116 0.91 -4.94 21.49
C VAL A 116 1.92 -5.82 22.20
N PHE A 117 3.14 -5.35 22.35
CA PHE A 117 4.16 -6.04 23.14
C PHE A 117 4.08 -5.57 24.58
N ALA A 118 3.74 -6.45 25.51
CA ALA A 118 3.84 -6.20 26.94
C ALA A 118 5.14 -6.83 27.44
N ILE A 119 6.12 -6.00 27.80
CA ILE A 119 7.49 -6.41 28.12
C ILE A 119 7.75 -6.26 29.61
N ASP A 120 8.13 -7.36 30.24
CA ASP A 120 8.58 -7.39 31.63
C ASP A 120 9.95 -6.71 31.75
N VAL A 121 10.03 -5.70 32.60
CA VAL A 121 11.25 -4.93 32.92
C VAL A 121 11.61 -5.05 34.40
N SER A 122 11.08 -6.07 35.09
CA SER A 122 11.46 -6.36 36.47
C SER A 122 12.94 -6.77 36.58
N THR A 123 13.50 -6.64 37.78
CA THR A 123 14.91 -7.01 38.01
C THR A 123 15.28 -8.45 37.63
N SER A 124 14.35 -9.41 37.63
CA SER A 124 14.62 -10.81 37.27
C SER A 124 15.00 -10.95 35.78
N MET A 125 14.53 -10.03 34.94
CA MET A 125 14.87 -9.96 33.52
C MET A 125 16.34 -9.57 33.25
N ASN A 126 17.10 -9.18 34.28
CA ASN A 126 18.56 -9.03 34.19
C ASN A 126 19.33 -10.35 34.29
N ALA A 127 18.67 -11.47 34.62
CA ALA A 127 19.32 -12.78 34.65
C ALA A 127 19.93 -13.14 33.28
N GLU A 128 21.05 -13.87 33.30
CA GLU A 128 21.87 -14.17 32.13
C GLU A 128 21.91 -15.68 31.79
N ASP A 129 20.87 -16.42 32.18
CA ASP A 129 20.63 -17.81 31.76
C ASP A 129 20.29 -17.91 30.27
N VAL A 130 19.68 -16.86 29.73
CA VAL A 130 19.54 -16.62 28.29
C VAL A 130 20.43 -15.44 27.92
N LYS A 131 21.29 -15.61 26.91
CA LYS A 131 22.31 -14.61 26.57
C LYS A 131 21.74 -13.51 25.64
N PRO A 132 22.16 -12.25 25.81
CA PRO A 132 23.06 -11.70 26.85
C PRO A 132 22.42 -11.58 28.24
N SER A 133 21.15 -11.17 28.30
CA SER A 133 20.26 -11.27 29.44
C SER A 133 18.85 -11.61 28.93
N ARG A 134 17.93 -12.00 29.82
CA ARG A 134 16.53 -12.24 29.43
C ARG A 134 15.92 -11.02 28.72
N LEU A 135 16.08 -9.81 29.27
CA LEU A 135 15.57 -8.58 28.65
C LEU A 135 16.19 -8.32 27.26
N GLU A 136 17.52 -8.42 27.14
CA GLU A 136 18.19 -8.17 25.87
C GLU A 136 17.83 -9.20 24.81
N LYS A 137 17.64 -10.47 25.21
CA LYS A 137 17.10 -11.49 24.32
C LYS A 137 15.68 -11.16 23.87
N SER A 138 14.81 -10.73 24.79
CA SER A 138 13.44 -10.30 24.47
C SER A 138 13.44 -9.17 23.45
N LYS A 139 14.24 -8.12 23.69
CA LYS A 139 14.39 -6.98 22.76
C LYS A 139 14.86 -7.45 21.38
N PHE A 140 15.84 -8.35 21.33
CA PHE A 140 16.32 -8.90 20.07
C PHE A 140 15.22 -9.64 19.30
N GLU A 141 14.51 -10.57 19.94
CA GLU A 141 13.46 -11.37 19.28
C GLU A 141 12.25 -10.52 18.87
N ILE A 142 11.81 -9.58 19.72
CA ILE A 142 10.74 -8.62 19.38
C ILE A 142 11.18 -7.74 18.19
N SER A 143 12.43 -7.29 18.15
CA SER A 143 12.99 -6.55 17.02
C SER A 143 12.96 -7.37 15.72
N GLN A 144 13.18 -8.70 15.79
CA GLN A 144 12.98 -9.60 14.64
C GLN A 144 11.51 -9.67 14.23
N MET A 145 10.58 -9.77 15.19
CA MET A 145 9.14 -9.78 14.91
C MET A 145 8.70 -8.50 14.20
N ILE A 146 9.09 -7.32 14.72
CA ILE A 146 8.72 -6.02 14.15
C ILE A 146 9.19 -5.90 12.70
N ARG A 147 10.38 -6.43 12.36
CA ARG A 147 10.87 -6.43 10.97
C ARG A 147 10.06 -7.26 9.99
N GLN A 148 9.29 -8.23 10.48
CA GLN A 148 8.46 -9.09 9.63
C GLN A 148 7.05 -8.54 9.41
N LEU A 149 6.64 -7.53 10.18
CA LEU A 149 5.31 -6.94 10.09
C LEU A 149 5.11 -6.20 8.76
N LYS A 150 3.89 -6.28 8.24
CA LYS A 150 3.52 -5.71 6.93
C LYS A 150 2.16 -5.05 7.01
N GLY A 151 2.17 -3.75 7.27
CA GLY A 151 0.94 -2.94 7.34
C GLY A 151 0.24 -2.99 8.69
N ASP A 152 0.76 -3.77 9.65
CA ASP A 152 0.32 -3.85 11.03
C ASP A 152 0.76 -2.62 11.84
N ARG A 153 0.09 -2.35 12.95
CA ARG A 153 0.49 -1.32 13.93
C ARG A 153 1.11 -1.97 15.15
N VAL A 154 2.11 -1.32 15.74
CA VAL A 154 2.80 -1.81 16.94
C VAL A 154 2.64 -0.82 18.08
N ALA A 155 2.36 -1.34 19.27
CA ALA A 155 2.45 -0.63 20.55
C ALA A 155 3.36 -1.40 21.51
N ILE A 156 3.94 -0.69 22.47
CA ILE A 156 4.79 -1.27 23.51
C ILE A 156 4.29 -0.83 24.89
N ILE A 157 4.06 -1.79 25.75
CA ILE A 157 3.79 -1.64 27.17
C ILE A 157 5.00 -2.17 27.92
N VAL A 158 5.47 -1.43 28.91
CA VAL A 158 6.50 -1.90 29.85
C VAL A 158 5.86 -2.13 31.20
N PHE A 159 6.25 -3.19 31.89
CA PHE A 159 5.69 -3.48 33.21
C PHE A 159 6.70 -4.15 34.15
N ALA A 160 6.51 -3.89 35.44
CA ALA A 160 7.18 -4.55 36.56
C ALA A 160 6.13 -4.64 37.69
N GLY A 161 6.31 -3.94 38.81
CA GLY A 161 5.26 -3.82 39.85
C GLY A 161 4.09 -2.91 39.45
N SER A 162 4.27 -2.07 38.43
CA SER A 162 3.22 -1.33 37.73
C SER A 162 3.41 -1.43 36.23
N SER A 163 2.44 -1.02 35.42
CA SER A 163 2.54 -1.03 33.95
C SER A 163 2.21 0.32 33.33
N HIS A 164 2.87 0.63 32.22
CA HIS A 164 2.69 1.88 31.49
C HIS A 164 2.77 1.66 29.97
N MET A 165 1.95 2.39 29.21
CA MET A 165 2.10 2.46 27.75
C MET A 165 3.34 3.28 27.41
N TYR A 166 4.36 2.63 26.88
CA TYR A 166 5.62 3.26 26.51
C TYR A 166 5.61 3.79 25.08
N LEU A 167 5.02 3.03 24.16
CA LEU A 167 4.82 3.42 22.77
C LEU A 167 3.37 3.17 22.37
N PRO A 168 2.60 4.23 22.05
CA PRO A 168 1.27 4.08 21.46
C PRO A 168 1.31 3.42 20.07
N LEU A 169 0.15 2.96 19.58
CA LEU A 169 0.06 2.30 18.27
C LEU A 169 0.64 3.16 17.14
N THR A 170 1.65 2.63 16.45
CA THR A 170 2.30 3.28 15.32
C THR A 170 2.54 2.31 14.16
N THR A 171 2.58 2.82 12.93
CA THR A 171 3.07 2.10 11.74
C THR A 171 4.54 2.34 11.46
N ASP A 172 5.20 3.19 12.25
CA ASP A 172 6.62 3.47 12.13
C ASP A 172 7.43 2.41 12.88
N TYR A 173 7.88 1.39 12.15
CA TYR A 173 8.63 0.26 12.71
C TYR A 173 10.05 0.65 13.12
N GLU A 174 10.65 1.66 12.51
CA GLU A 174 11.98 2.11 12.89
C GLU A 174 11.90 2.91 14.20
N ALA A 175 10.89 3.77 14.36
CA ALA A 175 10.58 4.37 15.65
C ALA A 175 10.30 3.30 16.71
N ALA A 176 9.47 2.29 16.41
CA ALA A 176 9.17 1.23 17.37
C ALA A 176 10.42 0.48 17.85
N ARG A 177 11.38 0.23 16.95
CA ARG A 177 12.66 -0.40 17.29
C ARG A 177 13.56 0.53 18.12
N LEU A 178 13.60 1.83 17.81
CA LEU A 178 14.34 2.80 18.62
C LEU A 178 13.81 2.84 20.06
N PHE A 179 12.49 2.86 20.25
CA PHE A 179 11.88 2.79 21.58
C PHE A 179 12.22 1.45 22.26
N LEU A 180 12.06 0.33 21.57
CA LEU A 180 12.39 -0.99 22.09
C LEU A 180 13.84 -1.08 22.60
N ASP A 181 14.80 -0.51 21.87
CA ASP A 181 16.22 -0.54 22.22
C ASP A 181 16.54 0.26 23.50
N GLN A 182 15.75 1.29 23.80
CA GLN A 182 15.91 2.10 25.02
C GLN A 182 15.38 1.42 26.29
N ILE A 183 14.58 0.35 26.17
CA ILE A 183 13.96 -0.30 27.33
C ILE A 183 15.02 -0.88 28.27
N ASP A 184 14.89 -0.55 29.56
CA ASP A 184 15.73 -1.04 30.65
C ASP A 184 14.91 -1.40 31.91
N THR A 185 15.52 -2.11 32.87
CA THR A 185 14.85 -2.56 34.10
C THR A 185 14.69 -1.48 35.19
N GLN A 186 15.29 -0.31 34.99
CA GLN A 186 15.23 0.84 35.88
C GLN A 186 14.12 1.83 35.48
N MET A 187 13.50 1.66 34.31
CA MET A 187 12.40 2.49 33.83
C MET A 187 11.20 2.51 34.77
N ILE A 188 10.93 1.41 35.48
CA ILE A 188 9.82 1.30 36.43
C ILE A 188 10.38 1.28 37.87
N PRO A 189 10.10 2.31 38.68
CA PRO A 189 10.60 2.36 40.07
C PRO A 189 10.04 1.24 40.94
N THR A 190 8.75 0.92 40.76
CA THR A 190 8.06 -0.13 41.51
C THR A 190 8.47 -1.49 40.96
N GLN A 191 9.36 -2.17 41.69
CA GLN A 191 9.84 -3.50 41.34
C GLN A 191 8.84 -4.59 41.77
N GLY A 192 8.90 -5.72 41.08
CA GLY A 192 7.93 -6.81 41.16
C GLY A 192 7.48 -7.21 39.76
N THR A 193 6.59 -8.19 39.67
CA THR A 193 6.01 -8.65 38.41
C THR A 193 4.50 -8.68 38.56
N ALA A 194 3.82 -7.73 37.90
CA ALA A 194 2.37 -7.61 37.91
C ALA A 194 1.83 -7.88 36.50
N LEU A 195 1.64 -9.15 36.16
CA LEU A 195 1.11 -9.57 34.85
C LEU A 195 -0.33 -9.06 34.67
N SER A 196 -1.10 -9.06 35.75
CA SER A 196 -2.45 -8.51 35.81
C SER A 196 -2.48 -7.03 35.38
N SER A 197 -1.53 -6.21 35.88
CA SER A 197 -1.42 -4.80 35.52
C SER A 197 -1.13 -4.64 34.02
N ALA A 198 -0.20 -5.43 33.47
CA ALA A 198 0.13 -5.38 32.04
C ALA A 198 -1.07 -5.69 31.15
N LEU A 199 -1.83 -6.73 31.49
CA LEU A 199 -3.06 -7.10 30.78
C LEU A 199 -4.15 -6.03 30.92
N GLN A 200 -4.27 -5.40 32.09
CA GLN A 200 -5.23 -4.32 32.31
C GLN A 200 -4.89 -3.06 31.50
N THR A 201 -3.60 -2.69 31.42
CA THR A 201 -3.14 -1.59 30.56
C THR A 201 -3.36 -1.92 29.09
N GLY A 202 -3.10 -3.17 28.68
CA GLY A 202 -3.41 -3.66 27.35
C GLY A 202 -4.91 -3.56 27.03
N LEU A 203 -5.78 -3.96 27.95
CA LEU A 203 -7.23 -3.84 27.80
C LEU A 203 -7.71 -2.40 27.75
N SER A 204 -7.15 -1.52 28.60
CA SER A 204 -7.59 -0.12 28.73
C SER A 204 -7.07 0.77 27.61
N ALA A 205 -5.98 0.35 26.96
CA ALA A 205 -5.41 1.01 25.78
C ALA A 205 -6.38 1.03 24.58
N PHE A 206 -7.43 0.21 24.60
CA PHE A 206 -8.29 -0.01 23.44
C PHE A 206 -9.78 0.08 23.78
N THR A 207 -10.55 0.64 22.86
CA THR A 207 -12.01 0.70 22.91
C THR A 207 -12.62 -0.64 22.49
N GLU A 208 -13.78 -0.99 23.04
CA GLU A 208 -14.44 -2.28 22.82
C GLU A 208 -14.68 -2.60 21.34
N ASP A 209 -15.05 -1.61 20.51
CA ASP A 209 -15.32 -1.79 19.07
C ASP A 209 -14.11 -2.18 18.22
N ASP A 210 -12.88 -2.06 18.72
CA ASP A 210 -11.66 -2.27 17.94
C ASP A 210 -10.96 -3.61 18.24
N SER A 211 -11.44 -4.34 19.25
CA SER A 211 -10.71 -5.42 19.91
C SER A 211 -10.55 -6.73 19.10
N LYS A 212 -11.38 -6.97 18.08
CA LYS A 212 -11.36 -8.18 17.23
C LYS A 212 -10.07 -8.38 16.40
N TYR A 213 -9.33 -7.31 16.15
CA TYR A 213 -8.13 -7.31 15.29
C TYR A 213 -6.85 -7.05 16.09
N LYS A 214 -6.85 -7.39 17.38
CA LYS A 214 -5.78 -7.05 18.32
C LYS A 214 -5.11 -8.30 18.86
N VAL A 215 -3.79 -8.20 18.97
CA VAL A 215 -2.94 -9.26 19.51
C VAL A 215 -2.05 -8.65 20.57
N LEU A 216 -2.06 -9.24 21.76
CA LEU A 216 -1.13 -8.91 22.83
C LEU A 216 -0.10 -10.03 22.96
N VAL A 217 1.18 -9.67 22.93
CA VAL A 217 2.31 -10.58 23.15
C VAL A 217 2.93 -10.20 24.49
N LEU A 218 2.66 -11.01 25.51
CA LEU A 218 3.20 -10.85 26.86
C LEU A 218 4.55 -11.54 26.95
N VAL A 219 5.60 -10.83 27.34
CA VAL A 219 6.97 -11.34 27.43
C VAL A 219 7.47 -11.20 28.86
N SER A 220 7.65 -12.32 29.56
CA SER A 220 8.01 -12.37 30.98
C SER A 220 8.70 -13.69 31.34
N ASP A 221 9.32 -13.76 32.50
CA ASP A 221 9.73 -15.02 33.12
C ASP A 221 8.60 -15.68 33.96
N GLY A 222 7.47 -15.00 34.15
CA GLY A 222 6.28 -15.54 34.80
C GLY A 222 6.39 -15.61 36.33
N GLU A 223 7.29 -14.87 36.98
CA GLU A 223 7.45 -14.90 38.44
C GLU A 223 6.28 -14.30 39.26
N ASP A 224 5.16 -13.95 38.61
CA ASP A 224 3.96 -13.47 39.28
C ASP A 224 3.23 -14.62 40.01
N HIS A 225 2.67 -14.30 41.17
CA HIS A 225 2.00 -15.23 42.09
C HIS A 225 0.49 -15.01 42.14
N GLU A 226 -0.08 -14.16 41.27
CA GLU A 226 -1.49 -13.76 41.31
C GLU A 226 -2.35 -14.44 40.23
N GLY A 227 -3.49 -15.02 40.62
CA GLY A 227 -4.45 -15.66 39.71
C GLY A 227 -5.23 -14.68 38.82
N GLN A 228 -5.19 -13.37 39.12
CA GLN A 228 -5.98 -12.34 38.43
C GLN A 228 -5.61 -12.20 36.95
N ALA A 229 -4.37 -12.51 36.56
CA ALA A 229 -3.93 -12.43 35.17
C ALA A 229 -4.70 -13.37 34.24
N ILE A 230 -5.07 -14.57 34.72
CA ILE A 230 -5.82 -15.57 33.94
C ILE A 230 -7.24 -15.06 33.67
N ASP A 231 -7.90 -14.46 34.66
CA ASP A 231 -9.25 -13.92 34.51
C ASP A 231 -9.28 -12.70 33.58
N LEU A 232 -8.26 -11.84 33.63
CA LEU A 232 -8.10 -10.74 32.68
C LEU A 232 -7.84 -11.25 31.26
N ALA A 233 -7.08 -12.33 31.11
CA ALA A 233 -6.85 -12.95 29.80
C ALA A 233 -8.15 -13.52 29.20
N LYS A 234 -9.01 -14.16 30.01
CA LYS A 234 -10.33 -14.59 29.57
C LYS A 234 -11.22 -13.42 29.15
N GLN A 235 -11.21 -12.33 29.92
CA GLN A 235 -11.98 -11.12 29.59
C GLN A 235 -11.51 -10.50 28.27
N ALA A 236 -10.20 -10.42 28.05
CA ALA A 236 -9.60 -9.99 26.79
C ALA A 236 -10.02 -10.86 25.61
N SER A 237 -9.97 -12.18 25.78
CA SER A 237 -10.40 -13.12 24.74
C SER A 237 -11.89 -13.00 24.42
N GLY A 238 -12.73 -12.78 25.44
CA GLY A 238 -14.16 -12.52 25.26
C GLY A 238 -14.46 -11.25 24.45
N ARG A 239 -13.53 -10.29 24.42
CA ARG A 239 -13.58 -9.10 23.56
C ARG A 239 -12.94 -9.33 22.18
N GLY A 240 -12.36 -10.50 21.91
CA GLY A 240 -11.72 -10.81 20.64
C GLY A 240 -10.24 -10.43 20.55
N MET A 241 -9.62 -10.01 21.66
CA MET A 241 -8.16 -9.83 21.72
C MET A 241 -7.49 -11.19 21.96
N ILE A 242 -6.53 -11.55 21.11
CA ILE A 242 -5.74 -12.77 21.28
C ILE A 242 -4.49 -12.46 22.11
N ILE A 243 -4.21 -13.30 23.12
CA ILE A 243 -3.02 -13.12 23.97
C ILE A 243 -2.05 -14.27 23.77
N HIS A 244 -0.89 -13.99 23.18
CA HIS A 244 0.26 -14.89 23.19
C HIS A 244 1.15 -14.57 24.38
N THR A 245 1.81 -15.58 24.91
CA THR A 245 2.78 -15.41 25.99
C THR A 245 4.13 -15.98 25.58
N VAL A 246 5.18 -15.30 26.00
CA VAL A 246 6.55 -15.69 25.78
C VAL A 246 7.24 -15.81 27.14
N GLY A 247 7.66 -17.03 27.46
CA GLY A 247 8.52 -17.30 28.61
C GLY A 247 9.98 -17.04 28.27
N VAL A 248 10.67 -16.28 29.10
CA VAL A 248 12.11 -15.99 28.91
C VAL A 248 12.88 -16.46 30.13
N GLY A 249 13.82 -17.36 29.94
CA GLY A 249 14.60 -17.94 31.03
C GLY A 249 14.66 -19.46 30.98
N THR A 250 15.29 -20.03 32.01
CA THR A 250 15.44 -21.47 32.19
C THR A 250 14.71 -21.97 33.43
N LEU A 251 14.29 -23.24 33.40
CA LEU A 251 13.61 -23.89 34.53
C LEU A 251 14.56 -24.17 35.71
N SER A 252 15.87 -24.21 35.47
CA SER A 252 16.88 -24.31 36.53
C SER A 252 17.07 -22.99 37.28
N GLY A 253 16.65 -21.88 36.68
CA GLY A 253 16.83 -20.54 37.17
C GLY A 253 18.27 -20.02 37.09
N SER A 254 18.45 -18.74 37.42
CA SER A 254 19.75 -18.08 37.49
C SER A 254 19.76 -16.98 38.53
N LEU A 255 20.96 -16.68 39.05
CA LEU A 255 21.19 -15.50 39.86
C LEU A 255 20.98 -14.23 39.03
N ILE A 256 20.52 -13.17 39.69
CA ILE A 256 20.28 -11.86 39.09
C ILE A 256 21.52 -10.99 39.31
N PRO A 257 22.30 -10.63 38.27
CA PRO A 257 23.47 -9.77 38.43
C PRO A 257 23.05 -8.31 38.64
N ILE A 258 23.76 -7.61 39.52
CA ILE A 258 23.69 -6.16 39.69
C ILE A 258 24.94 -5.59 39.03
N LYS A 259 24.75 -4.93 37.89
CA LYS A 259 25.84 -4.33 37.10
C LYS A 259 26.23 -2.98 37.70
N GLY A 260 27.54 -2.77 37.88
CA GLY A 260 28.14 -1.47 38.21
C GLY A 260 28.92 -0.90 37.02
N LYS A 261 29.58 0.24 37.21
CA LYS A 261 30.33 0.96 36.15
C LYS A 261 31.49 0.17 35.51
N LYS A 262 31.92 -0.96 36.10
CA LYS A 262 33.03 -1.82 35.62
C LYS A 262 32.64 -3.30 35.43
N GLY A 263 31.35 -3.60 35.23
CA GLY A 263 30.85 -4.97 35.08
C GLY A 263 30.00 -5.43 36.27
N ILE A 264 29.88 -6.75 36.49
CA ILE A 264 29.07 -7.30 37.59
C ILE A 264 29.67 -6.86 38.93
N ARG A 265 28.88 -6.13 39.73
CA ARG A 265 29.29 -5.64 41.06
C ARG A 265 28.93 -6.65 42.14
N SER A 266 27.75 -7.24 42.04
CA SER A 266 27.20 -8.22 43.00
C SER A 266 26.03 -8.96 42.37
N TYR A 267 25.45 -9.91 43.10
CA TYR A 267 24.18 -10.54 42.77
C TYR A 267 23.09 -10.09 43.74
N LYS A 268 21.84 -10.09 43.28
CA LYS A 268 20.69 -9.71 44.11
C LYS A 268 20.56 -10.65 45.30
N ARG A 269 20.32 -10.07 46.48
CA ARG A 269 20.13 -10.78 47.74
C ARG A 269 18.79 -10.39 48.36
N ASP A 270 18.20 -11.30 49.12
CA ASP A 270 17.01 -11.02 49.93
C ASP A 270 17.38 -10.24 51.21
N GLY A 271 16.36 -9.91 52.02
CA GLY A 271 16.56 -9.19 53.29
C GLY A 271 17.39 -9.96 54.34
N SER A 272 17.59 -11.26 54.16
CA SER A 272 18.45 -12.11 55.00
C SER A 272 19.89 -12.22 54.48
N GLY A 273 20.20 -11.62 53.33
CA GLY A 273 21.50 -11.68 52.68
C GLY A 273 21.73 -12.92 51.81
N LYS A 274 20.73 -13.78 51.63
CA LYS A 274 20.81 -14.97 50.75
C LYS A 274 20.65 -14.54 49.29
N LEU A 275 21.38 -15.20 48.40
CA LEU A 275 21.29 -14.97 46.96
C LEU A 275 19.90 -15.34 46.43
N ILE A 276 19.33 -14.46 45.61
CA ILE A 276 18.04 -14.70 44.93
C ILE A 276 18.32 -15.41 43.60
N THR A 277 17.71 -16.58 43.43
CA THR A 277 17.65 -17.29 42.15
C THR A 277 16.30 -17.03 41.52
N SER A 278 16.30 -16.48 40.31
CA SER A 278 15.09 -16.28 39.52
C SER A 278 14.80 -17.52 38.68
N ILE A 279 13.58 -18.04 38.76
CA ILE A 279 13.15 -19.27 38.08
C ILE A 279 11.96 -18.92 37.19
N MET A 280 12.05 -19.31 35.92
CA MET A 280 10.94 -19.09 34.99
C MET A 280 9.76 -20.00 35.34
N ASN A 281 8.56 -19.42 35.46
CA ASN A 281 7.32 -20.16 35.65
C ASN A 281 6.58 -20.31 34.32
N GLU A 282 6.74 -21.47 33.70
CA GLU A 282 6.11 -21.78 32.42
C GLU A 282 4.60 -22.05 32.54
N THR A 283 4.15 -22.56 33.69
CA THR A 283 2.76 -22.97 33.91
C THR A 283 1.82 -21.78 33.82
N ILE A 284 2.10 -20.70 34.54
CA ILE A 284 1.23 -19.51 34.54
C ILE A 284 1.15 -18.85 33.16
N LEU A 285 2.26 -18.81 32.41
CA LEU A 285 2.29 -18.24 31.06
C LEU A 285 1.46 -19.10 30.09
N ARG A 286 1.56 -20.43 30.19
CA ARG A 286 0.70 -21.34 29.41
C ARG A 286 -0.77 -21.14 29.74
N ASP A 287 -1.12 -21.00 31.02
CA ASP A 287 -2.50 -20.78 31.45
C ASP A 287 -3.06 -19.45 30.93
N ILE A 288 -2.26 -18.39 30.95
CA ILE A 288 -2.63 -17.08 30.37
C ILE A 288 -2.82 -17.19 28.85
N ALA A 289 -1.91 -17.85 28.12
CA ALA A 289 -2.06 -18.03 26.68
C ALA A 289 -3.33 -18.83 26.32
N ASN A 290 -3.59 -19.91 27.07
CA ASN A 290 -4.78 -20.73 26.88
C ASN A 290 -6.08 -19.94 27.17
N ALA A 291 -6.09 -19.17 28.26
CA ALA A 291 -7.20 -18.27 28.60
C ALA A 291 -7.42 -17.16 27.55
N GLY A 292 -6.35 -16.72 26.89
CA GLY A 292 -6.33 -15.69 25.87
C GLY A 292 -6.52 -16.17 24.43
N ASN A 293 -6.83 -17.45 24.19
CA ASN A 293 -6.89 -18.07 22.85
C ASN A 293 -5.60 -17.89 22.00
N GLY A 294 -4.45 -17.72 22.65
CA GLY A 294 -3.16 -17.61 21.97
C GLY A 294 -2.27 -18.82 22.19
N THR A 295 -0.97 -18.60 22.04
CA THR A 295 0.04 -19.67 22.10
C THR A 295 1.16 -19.28 23.03
N TYR A 296 1.65 -20.25 23.79
CA TYR A 296 2.88 -20.11 24.57
C TYR A 296 4.11 -20.45 23.72
N VAL A 297 5.15 -19.62 23.81
CA VAL A 297 6.48 -19.89 23.25
C VAL A 297 7.54 -19.60 24.30
N ARG A 298 8.69 -20.26 24.22
CA ARG A 298 9.84 -19.97 25.08
C ARG A 298 10.96 -19.32 24.28
N PHE A 299 11.52 -18.22 24.78
CA PHE A 299 12.77 -17.66 24.28
C PHE A 299 13.93 -18.25 25.07
N ASP A 300 14.61 -19.21 24.44
CA ASP A 300 15.88 -19.76 24.91
C ASP A 300 17.02 -19.35 23.96
N ASN A 301 18.21 -19.95 24.14
CA ASN A 301 19.37 -19.66 23.30
C ASN A 301 19.24 -20.22 21.86
N LYS A 302 18.10 -20.78 21.47
CA LYS A 302 17.87 -21.26 20.09
C LYS A 302 17.38 -20.13 19.19
N PRO A 303 17.70 -20.19 17.88
CA PRO A 303 17.23 -19.21 16.93
C PRO A 303 15.75 -19.41 16.59
N ALA A 304 15.06 -18.30 16.27
CA ALA A 304 13.78 -18.28 15.54
C ALA A 304 12.52 -18.78 16.29
N ASN A 305 12.51 -18.78 17.63
CA ASN A 305 11.33 -19.14 18.41
C ASN A 305 10.12 -18.22 18.14
N PHE A 306 10.35 -16.96 17.76
CA PHE A 306 9.31 -15.97 17.44
C PHE A 306 8.43 -16.33 16.23
N ARG A 307 8.88 -17.23 15.34
CA ARG A 307 8.16 -17.57 14.10
C ARG A 307 6.79 -18.18 14.34
N THR A 308 6.62 -18.94 15.41
CA THR A 308 5.32 -19.55 15.76
C THR A 308 4.26 -18.49 16.03
N ILE A 309 4.63 -17.42 16.75
CA ILE A 309 3.73 -16.29 17.04
C ILE A 309 3.45 -15.52 15.76
N MET A 310 4.47 -15.25 14.94
CA MET A 310 4.28 -14.55 13.66
C MET A 310 3.36 -15.32 12.71
N ALA A 311 3.50 -16.65 12.63
CA ALA A 311 2.61 -17.48 11.81
C ALA A 311 1.16 -17.46 12.32
N ALA A 312 0.96 -17.45 13.64
CA ALA A 312 -0.37 -17.29 14.23
C ALA A 312 -0.98 -15.92 13.86
N ILE A 313 -0.21 -14.83 13.99
CA ILE A 313 -0.64 -13.48 13.63
C ILE A 313 -1.00 -13.36 12.15
N ASP A 314 -0.20 -13.94 11.26
CA ASP A 314 -0.45 -13.89 9.82
C ASP A 314 -1.71 -14.65 9.38
N SER A 315 -2.12 -15.67 10.15
CA SER A 315 -3.34 -16.42 9.91
C SER A 315 -4.63 -15.70 10.35
N MET A 316 -4.50 -14.61 11.10
CA MET A 316 -5.65 -13.86 11.62
C MET A 316 -6.35 -13.02 10.54
N GLU A 317 -7.65 -12.80 10.74
CA GLU A 317 -8.38 -11.79 9.99
C GLU A 317 -7.75 -10.42 10.24
N LYS A 318 -7.49 -9.64 9.18
CA LYS A 318 -6.81 -8.33 9.28
C LYS A 318 -7.81 -7.19 9.04
N ARG A 319 -7.72 -6.11 9.83
CA ARG A 319 -8.55 -4.90 9.69
C ARG A 319 -8.07 -4.06 8.50
N THR A 320 -8.98 -3.47 7.73
CA THR A 320 -8.62 -2.43 6.75
C THR A 320 -8.22 -1.12 7.46
N LEU A 321 -6.94 -0.80 7.44
CA LEU A 321 -6.29 0.37 8.02
C LEU A 321 -6.03 1.44 6.95
N LYS A 322 -7.00 2.36 6.75
CA LYS A 322 -6.95 3.54 5.84
C LYS A 322 -6.59 3.24 4.37
N SER A 323 -7.47 3.66 3.45
CA SER A 323 -7.18 3.71 2.02
C SER A 323 -6.26 4.89 1.70
N HIS A 324 -5.03 4.65 1.24
CA HIS A 324 -4.31 5.68 0.49
C HIS A 324 -4.97 5.80 -0.88
N ILE A 325 -5.44 7.00 -1.20
CA ILE A 325 -6.03 7.31 -2.50
C ILE A 325 -4.87 7.61 -3.45
N TYR A 326 -4.50 6.65 -4.28
CA TYR A 326 -3.66 6.94 -5.43
C TYR A 326 -4.57 7.42 -6.57
N SER A 327 -4.22 8.56 -7.17
CA SER A 327 -4.83 9.02 -8.40
C SER A 327 -4.11 8.34 -9.57
N GLU A 328 -4.73 7.31 -10.14
CA GLU A 328 -4.28 6.75 -11.41
C GLU A 328 -5.09 7.41 -12.52
N TYR A 329 -4.44 8.02 -13.50
CA TYR A 329 -5.16 8.61 -14.63
C TYR A 329 -5.79 7.52 -15.49
N GLU A 330 -7.03 7.72 -15.91
CA GLU A 330 -7.75 6.72 -16.70
C GLU A 330 -7.45 6.89 -18.19
N ASP A 331 -6.89 5.84 -18.80
CA ASP A 331 -6.60 5.78 -20.24
C ASP A 331 -7.92 5.81 -21.05
N ARG A 332 -8.22 6.91 -21.75
CA ARG A 332 -9.45 7.06 -22.57
C ARG A 332 -9.23 7.07 -24.08
N TYR A 333 -8.06 6.60 -24.52
CA TYR A 333 -7.68 6.57 -25.95
C TYR A 333 -8.57 5.67 -26.82
N GLN A 334 -9.28 4.70 -26.23
CA GLN A 334 -10.10 3.72 -26.96
C GLN A 334 -11.20 4.39 -27.80
N SER A 335 -11.87 5.42 -27.26
CA SER A 335 -12.92 6.15 -27.98
C SER A 335 -12.39 6.84 -29.25
N PHE A 336 -11.22 7.47 -29.14
CA PHE A 336 -10.53 8.13 -30.25
C PHE A 336 -9.97 7.11 -31.26
N ALA A 337 -9.51 5.95 -30.80
CA ALA A 337 -9.06 4.87 -31.68
C ALA A 337 -10.22 4.29 -32.51
N VAL A 338 -11.38 4.05 -31.89
CA VAL A 338 -12.59 3.60 -32.59
C VAL A 338 -13.05 4.63 -33.62
N LEU A 339 -13.04 5.92 -33.26
CA LEU A 339 -13.35 7.02 -34.19
C LEU A 339 -12.40 7.04 -35.39
N SER A 340 -11.10 6.88 -35.16
CA SER A 340 -10.09 6.82 -36.22
C SER A 340 -10.34 5.67 -37.20
N ILE A 341 -10.55 4.46 -36.67
CA ILE A 341 -10.82 3.27 -37.47
C ILE A 341 -12.12 3.44 -38.26
N GLY A 342 -13.18 3.97 -37.62
CA GLY A 342 -14.47 4.22 -38.28
C GLY A 342 -14.35 5.18 -39.46
N LEU A 343 -13.62 6.28 -39.28
CA LEU A 343 -13.35 7.25 -40.36
C LEU A 343 -12.51 6.63 -41.50
N MET A 344 -11.53 5.80 -41.17
CA MET A 344 -10.69 5.12 -42.15
C MET A 344 -11.50 4.13 -42.99
N LEU A 345 -12.37 3.34 -42.36
CA LEU A 345 -13.28 2.41 -43.05
C LEU A 345 -14.29 3.16 -43.92
N ALA A 346 -14.89 4.24 -43.41
CA ALA A 346 -15.81 5.07 -44.19
C ALA A 346 -15.14 5.66 -45.44
N GLY A 347 -13.90 6.15 -45.30
CA GLY A 347 -13.10 6.62 -46.45
C GLY A 347 -12.76 5.49 -47.43
N MET A 348 -12.42 4.29 -46.94
CA MET A 348 -12.09 3.15 -47.78
C MET A 348 -13.30 2.66 -48.61
N LEU A 349 -14.46 2.52 -47.98
CA LEU A 349 -15.71 2.04 -48.58
C LEU A 349 -16.40 3.06 -49.50
N MET A 350 -16.07 4.34 -49.39
CA MET A 350 -16.68 5.38 -50.24
C MET A 350 -16.32 5.16 -51.72
N PRO A 351 -17.32 4.93 -52.60
CA PRO A 351 -17.07 4.72 -54.03
C PRO A 351 -16.63 6.02 -54.69
N THR A 352 -15.53 5.95 -55.44
CA THR A 352 -14.96 7.08 -56.20
C THR A 352 -15.54 7.20 -57.61
N ARG A 353 -16.38 6.25 -58.04
CA ARG A 353 -16.99 6.20 -59.36
C ARG A 353 -18.44 6.71 -59.30
N ASN A 354 -18.80 7.58 -60.23
CA ASN A 354 -20.20 7.96 -60.41
C ASN A 354 -20.97 6.77 -61.03
N LYS A 355 -22.10 6.41 -60.44
CA LYS A 355 -22.98 5.35 -60.96
C LYS A 355 -24.01 6.03 -61.87
N GLN A 356 -23.60 6.43 -63.07
CA GLN A 356 -24.59 6.74 -64.10
C GLN A 356 -25.21 5.42 -64.56
N GLU A 357 -26.52 5.28 -64.39
CA GLU A 357 -27.29 4.25 -65.07
C GLU A 357 -27.11 4.48 -66.57
N GLU A 358 -26.62 3.45 -67.28
CA GLU A 358 -26.63 3.48 -68.73
C GLU A 358 -28.10 3.36 -69.14
N GLU A 359 -28.75 4.50 -69.45
CA GLU A 359 -30.02 4.50 -70.16
C GLU A 359 -29.80 3.74 -71.47
N TRP A 360 -30.29 2.51 -71.53
CA TRP A 360 -30.27 1.70 -72.75
C TRP A 360 -31.23 2.33 -73.75
N ARG A 361 -30.74 3.28 -74.55
CA ARG A 361 -31.47 3.74 -75.75
C ARG A 361 -31.35 2.62 -76.77
N GLY A 362 -32.44 1.85 -76.89
CA GLY A 362 -32.50 0.72 -77.78
C GLY A 362 -32.01 1.05 -79.18
N ARG A 363 -31.23 0.13 -79.75
CA ARG A 363 -31.09 0.04 -81.21
C ARG A 363 -32.51 -0.14 -81.75
N PHE A 364 -32.86 0.57 -82.83
CA PHE A 364 -34.15 0.60 -83.51
C PHE A 364 -35.15 1.66 -83.00
N VAL A 365 -34.96 2.88 -83.49
CA VAL A 365 -36.10 3.73 -83.91
C VAL A 365 -35.87 3.97 -85.41
N GLN A 366 -36.87 3.58 -86.19
CA GLN A 366 -36.94 3.76 -87.64
C GLN A 366 -37.42 5.17 -87.97
#